data_AF-A0A8H8SXH6-F1
#
_entry.id   AF-A0A8H8SXH6-F1
#
_cell.length_a   1.000
_cell.length_b   1.000
_cell.length_c   1.000
_cell.angle_alpha   90.00
_cell.angle_beta   90.00
_cell.angle_gamma   90.00
#
_symmetry.space_group_name_H-M   'P 1'
#
loop_
_entity.id
_entity.type
_entity.pdbx_description
1 polymer ?
#
loop_
_entity_poly.entity_id
_entity_poly.type
_entity_poly.pdbx_seq_one_letter_code
_entity_poly.pdbx_strand_id
1 'polypeptide(L)'
;MTAHAHAYAHDLPTPPLTDILRRMVDLARQVEPESPQADRMAKIAMQMAMDSIDPDHRPNTIETMLMRRVAEEKERRKERDRKWEERVKSVRRQMMEEREQEIEWQEVKFENARKKDEAFVSATRDELGRVQAELEEARREIAKAKEDAQEAMREAERARKETGDAKKEIEKLNDELKRSKTELEQAKEEIERERERADRAEAEHKQVARRASSESQSAEEKAELIAWSRYKSQWRLLKRVTTADPTGGQLQVLRFEDLPWPTVVPPTSPGMITDTQVATFLLSGPPLREGETMKTRIKDSLLTWHPDKFAARYVQACHEFERLFDDPV
;
A
#
# COMPACT_ATOMS: atom_id res chain seq x y z
N MET A 1 67.24 -41.39 62.46
CA MET A 1 68.53 -40.94 62.98
C MET A 1 68.43 -40.87 64.50
N THR A 2 68.88 -41.96 65.13
CA THR A 2 69.72 -42.01 66.35
C THR A 2 69.81 -40.78 67.25
N ALA A 3 69.48 -40.97 68.54
CA ALA A 3 70.32 -40.61 69.70
C ALA A 3 69.58 -41.01 70.99
N HIS A 4 69.97 -42.13 71.60
CA HIS A 4 70.90 -42.23 72.74
C HIS A 4 70.22 -42.10 74.11
N ALA A 5 69.76 -43.25 74.61
CA ALA A 5 69.57 -43.52 76.02
C ALA A 5 70.96 -43.70 76.67
N HIS A 6 71.24 -42.92 77.71
CA HIS A 6 72.48 -43.00 78.50
C HIS A 6 72.21 -43.64 79.87
N ALA A 7 73.17 -44.45 80.27
CA ALA A 7 73.15 -45.44 81.35
C ALA A 7 72.94 -44.88 82.76
N TYR A 8 72.18 -45.62 83.56
CA TYR A 8 72.15 -45.54 85.03
C TYR A 8 73.39 -46.25 85.60
N ALA A 9 74.26 -45.50 86.27
CA ALA A 9 75.32 -46.04 87.11
C ALA A 9 74.83 -46.11 88.56
N HIS A 10 74.93 -47.29 89.15
CA HIS A 10 74.65 -47.57 90.56
C HIS A 10 75.73 -46.96 91.45
N ASP A 11 75.38 -45.97 92.26
CA ASP A 11 76.20 -45.47 93.36
C ASP A 11 75.86 -46.20 94.67
N LEU A 12 76.90 -46.72 95.31
CA LEU A 12 76.88 -47.32 96.64
C LEU A 12 76.65 -46.23 97.71
N PRO A 13 75.99 -46.53 98.84
CA PRO A 13 75.68 -45.54 99.86
C PRO A 13 76.96 -45.07 100.58
N THR A 14 77.37 -43.83 100.28
CA THR A 14 78.35 -43.08 101.07
C THR A 14 77.73 -42.64 102.41
N PRO A 15 78.48 -42.65 103.52
CA PRO A 15 77.94 -42.27 104.82
C PRO A 15 77.54 -40.78 104.87
N PRO A 16 76.48 -40.42 105.61
CA PRO A 16 75.77 -39.14 105.48
C PRO A 16 76.57 -37.89 105.89
N LEU A 17 77.73 -38.02 106.55
CA LEU A 17 78.53 -36.88 107.01
C LEU A 17 79.46 -36.30 105.92
N THR A 18 79.91 -37.12 104.96
CA THR A 18 80.81 -36.66 103.88
C THR A 18 80.09 -35.86 102.79
N ASP A 19 78.80 -36.10 102.56
CA ASP A 19 78.02 -35.37 101.54
C ASP A 19 77.57 -33.98 101.98
N ILE A 20 77.37 -33.75 103.28
CA ILE A 20 77.03 -32.44 103.83
C ILE A 20 78.22 -31.49 103.72
N LEU A 21 79.43 -31.96 104.07
CA LEU A 21 80.66 -31.18 103.98
C LEU A 21 81.04 -30.88 102.52
N ARG A 22 80.82 -31.83 101.61
CA ARG A 22 81.06 -31.63 100.16
C ARG A 22 80.11 -30.58 99.57
N ARG A 23 78.81 -30.63 99.93
CA ARG A 23 77.83 -29.61 99.51
C ARG A 23 78.12 -28.21 100.08
N MET A 24 78.67 -28.10 101.28
CA MET A 24 79.04 -26.80 101.85
C MET A 24 80.27 -26.19 101.15
N VAL A 25 81.25 -27.02 100.77
CA VAL A 25 82.41 -26.57 99.98
C VAL A 25 81.98 -26.14 98.57
N ASP A 26 81.04 -26.85 97.94
CA ASP A 26 80.52 -26.49 96.61
C ASP A 26 79.64 -25.23 96.65
N LEU A 27 78.86 -25.02 97.72
CA LEU A 27 78.09 -23.78 97.93
C LEU A 27 78.99 -22.56 98.20
N ALA A 28 80.09 -22.73 98.94
CA ALA A 28 81.06 -21.67 99.18
C ALA A 28 81.79 -21.24 97.89
N ARG A 29 82.08 -22.20 96.99
CA ARG A 29 82.69 -21.92 95.68
C ARG A 29 81.77 -21.20 94.68
N GLN A 30 80.46 -21.34 94.79
CA GLN A 30 79.50 -20.68 93.89
C GLN A 30 79.23 -19.20 94.22
N VAL A 31 79.60 -18.73 95.42
CA VAL A 31 79.29 -17.36 95.85
C VAL A 31 80.41 -16.36 95.54
N GLU A 32 81.70 -16.74 95.57
CA GLU A 32 82.84 -15.91 95.12
C GLU A 32 84.02 -16.77 94.64
N PRO A 33 84.22 -16.97 93.31
CA PRO A 33 85.10 -18.05 92.82
C PRO A 33 86.62 -17.78 92.85
N GLU A 34 87.10 -16.55 93.01
CA GLU A 34 88.55 -16.24 92.88
C GLU A 34 89.09 -15.20 93.88
N SER A 35 88.72 -15.31 95.16
CA SER A 35 89.35 -14.51 96.22
C SER A 35 90.31 -15.36 97.07
N PRO A 36 91.62 -15.04 97.12
CA PRO A 36 92.57 -15.69 98.05
C PRO A 36 92.16 -15.54 99.52
N GLN A 37 91.27 -14.60 99.81
CA GLN A 37 90.69 -14.37 101.13
C GLN A 37 89.57 -15.36 101.44
N ALA A 38 88.78 -15.77 100.44
CA ALA A 38 87.76 -16.81 100.58
C ALA A 38 88.38 -18.20 100.85
N ASP A 39 89.48 -18.55 100.16
CA ASP A 39 90.20 -19.81 100.39
C ASP A 39 90.92 -19.84 101.75
N ARG A 40 91.44 -18.69 102.23
CA ARG A 40 91.98 -18.59 103.60
C ARG A 40 90.89 -18.69 104.67
N MET A 41 89.74 -18.05 104.48
CA MET A 41 88.63 -18.16 105.43
C MET A 41 88.01 -19.56 105.44
N ALA A 42 87.93 -20.24 104.30
CA ALA A 42 87.52 -21.64 104.23
C ALA A 42 88.51 -22.56 104.98
N LYS A 43 89.83 -22.36 104.82
CA LYS A 43 90.86 -23.11 105.56
C LYS A 43 90.86 -22.82 107.06
N ILE A 44 90.70 -21.57 107.48
CA ILE A 44 90.62 -21.20 108.90
C ILE A 44 89.35 -21.78 109.55
N ALA A 45 88.20 -21.72 108.86
CA ALA A 45 86.96 -22.33 109.35
C ALA A 45 87.04 -23.86 109.43
N MET A 46 87.72 -24.51 108.48
CA MET A 46 87.94 -25.97 108.48
C MET A 46 88.91 -26.40 109.59
N GLN A 47 89.96 -25.61 109.87
CA GLN A 47 90.90 -25.84 110.98
C GLN A 47 90.23 -25.67 112.35
N MET A 48 89.43 -24.61 112.53
CA MET A 48 88.68 -24.40 113.78
C MET A 48 87.59 -25.46 114.01
N ALA A 49 87.03 -26.05 112.96
CA ALA A 49 86.06 -27.15 113.07
C ALA A 49 86.72 -28.50 113.41
N MET A 50 87.97 -28.74 112.99
CA MET A 50 88.72 -29.95 113.35
C MET A 50 89.27 -29.90 114.78
N ASP A 51 89.66 -28.72 115.27
CA ASP A 51 90.22 -28.55 116.62
C ASP A 51 89.14 -28.44 117.72
N SER A 52 87.84 -28.39 117.37
CA SER A 52 86.72 -28.25 118.32
C SER A 52 85.82 -29.50 118.44
N ILE A 53 86.32 -30.67 118.00
CA ILE A 53 85.65 -31.98 118.19
C ILE A 53 85.86 -32.40 119.66
N ASP A 54 85.11 -31.73 120.54
CA ASP A 54 84.81 -32.20 121.88
C ASP A 54 83.48 -32.98 121.79
N PRO A 55 83.47 -34.31 121.99
CA PRO A 55 82.31 -35.17 121.73
C PRO A 55 81.08 -34.90 122.62
N ASP A 56 81.15 -33.95 123.56
CA ASP A 56 80.04 -33.49 124.42
C ASP A 56 79.64 -32.01 124.20
N HIS A 57 80.08 -31.37 123.09
CA HIS A 57 79.76 -29.96 122.82
C HIS A 57 78.29 -29.75 122.41
N ARG A 58 77.47 -29.37 123.39
CA ARG A 58 76.10 -28.90 123.18
C ARG A 58 76.14 -27.55 122.44
N PRO A 59 75.41 -27.37 121.33
CA PRO A 59 75.46 -26.14 120.54
C PRO A 59 75.12 -24.91 121.38
N ASN A 60 76.02 -23.92 121.36
CA ASN A 60 75.91 -22.65 122.05
C ASN A 60 74.78 -21.79 121.44
N THR A 61 74.03 -21.07 122.28
CA THR A 61 72.90 -20.19 121.91
C THR A 61 73.22 -19.24 120.74
N ILE A 62 74.46 -18.76 120.62
CA ILE A 62 74.89 -17.86 119.53
C ILE A 62 74.86 -18.55 118.16
N GLU A 63 75.26 -19.82 118.09
CA GLU A 63 75.29 -20.60 116.85
C GLU A 63 73.87 -20.88 116.35
N THR A 64 72.93 -21.14 117.27
CA THR A 64 71.51 -21.27 116.94
C THR A 64 70.90 -19.98 116.39
N MET A 65 71.33 -18.80 116.88
CA MET A 65 70.89 -17.50 116.35
C MET A 65 71.47 -17.21 114.95
N LEU A 66 72.72 -17.56 114.69
CA LEU A 66 73.34 -17.42 113.36
C LEU A 66 72.71 -18.37 112.34
N MET A 67 72.49 -19.64 112.70
CA MET A 67 71.80 -20.60 111.84
C MET A 67 70.35 -20.18 111.57
N ARG A 68 69.66 -19.61 112.56
CA ARG A 68 68.33 -19.01 112.37
C ARG A 68 68.37 -17.83 111.39
N ARG A 69 69.34 -16.93 111.51
CA ARG A 69 69.48 -15.77 110.61
C ARG A 69 69.87 -16.17 109.19
N VAL A 70 70.74 -17.17 109.04
CA VAL A 70 71.10 -17.75 107.72
C VAL A 70 69.91 -18.48 107.11
N ALA A 71 69.14 -19.23 107.92
CA ALA A 71 67.90 -19.85 107.47
C ALA A 71 66.86 -18.80 107.06
N GLU A 72 66.67 -17.74 107.85
CA GLU A 72 65.79 -16.61 107.53
C GLU A 72 66.23 -15.90 106.24
N GLU A 73 67.52 -15.61 106.06
CA GLU A 73 68.02 -14.97 104.83
C GLU A 73 67.91 -15.92 103.62
N LYS A 74 68.11 -17.23 103.81
CA LYS A 74 67.89 -18.25 102.78
C LYS A 74 66.42 -18.31 102.38
N GLU A 75 65.49 -18.25 103.33
CA GLU A 75 64.06 -18.14 103.05
C GLU A 75 63.72 -16.82 102.34
N ARG A 76 64.33 -15.69 102.74
CA ARG A 76 64.14 -14.42 102.01
C ARG A 76 64.67 -14.47 100.59
N ARG A 77 65.80 -15.16 100.33
CA ARG A 77 66.31 -15.39 98.98
C ARG A 77 65.36 -16.25 98.15
N LYS A 78 64.94 -17.41 98.69
CA LYS A 78 63.93 -18.25 98.04
C LYS A 78 62.64 -17.48 97.74
N GLU A 79 62.21 -16.61 98.65
CA GLU A 79 61.03 -15.79 98.42
C GLU A 79 61.26 -14.70 97.36
N ARG A 80 62.44 -14.07 97.31
CA ARG A 80 62.81 -13.17 96.22
C ARG A 80 62.87 -13.89 94.87
N ASP A 81 63.46 -15.07 94.82
CA ASP A 81 63.57 -15.90 93.62
C ASP A 81 62.19 -16.38 93.17
N ARG A 82 61.33 -16.82 94.10
CA ARG A 82 59.92 -17.15 93.82
C ARG A 82 59.17 -15.95 93.24
N LYS A 83 59.29 -14.77 93.87
CA LYS A 83 58.66 -13.54 93.35
C LYS A 83 59.22 -13.14 91.99
N TRP A 84 60.52 -13.31 91.77
CA TRP A 84 61.15 -13.05 90.48
C TRP A 84 60.64 -14.03 89.41
N GLU A 85 60.61 -15.33 89.70
CA GLU A 85 60.04 -16.35 88.83
C GLU A 85 58.57 -16.09 88.51
N GLU A 86 57.78 -15.68 89.50
CA GLU A 86 56.37 -15.29 89.31
C GLU A 86 56.25 -14.07 88.39
N ARG A 87 57.09 -13.05 88.57
CA ARG A 87 57.13 -11.88 87.67
C ARG A 87 57.54 -12.27 86.25
N VAL A 88 58.57 -13.11 86.09
CA VAL A 88 59.02 -13.62 84.77
C VAL A 88 57.91 -14.45 84.12
N LYS A 89 57.24 -15.34 84.87
CA LYS A 89 56.08 -16.10 84.37
C LYS A 89 54.93 -15.18 83.99
N SER A 90 54.67 -14.12 84.77
CA SER A 90 53.63 -13.13 84.47
C SER A 90 53.92 -12.38 83.18
N VAL A 91 55.15 -11.89 82.99
CA VAL A 91 55.57 -11.20 81.76
C VAL A 91 55.51 -12.15 80.56
N ARG A 92 55.96 -13.40 80.72
CA ARG A 92 55.84 -14.42 79.67
C ARG A 92 54.38 -14.69 79.29
N ARG A 93 53.46 -14.75 80.27
CA ARG A 93 52.03 -14.90 79.99
C ARG A 93 51.48 -13.69 79.23
N GLN A 94 51.77 -12.48 79.70
CA GLN A 94 51.35 -11.24 79.01
C GLN A 94 51.85 -11.19 77.56
N MET A 95 53.12 -11.51 77.31
CA MET A 95 53.65 -11.57 75.94
C MET A 95 52.94 -12.62 75.07
N MET A 96 52.55 -13.77 75.63
CA MET A 96 51.82 -14.80 74.89
C MET A 96 50.39 -14.33 74.59
N GLU A 97 49.71 -13.73 75.57
CA GLU A 97 48.37 -13.13 75.40
C GLU A 97 48.38 -12.01 74.36
N GLU A 98 49.38 -11.11 74.38
CA GLU A 98 49.54 -10.07 73.35
C GLU A 98 49.77 -10.66 71.96
N ARG A 99 50.58 -11.73 71.87
CA ARG A 99 50.82 -12.42 70.60
C ARG A 99 49.57 -13.15 70.10
N GLU A 100 48.79 -13.76 71.00
CA GLU A 100 47.51 -14.38 70.68
C GLU A 100 46.51 -13.32 70.17
N GLN A 101 46.41 -12.18 70.84
CA GLN A 101 45.58 -11.05 70.39
C GLN A 101 46.01 -10.51 69.01
N GLU A 102 47.32 -10.43 68.75
CA GLU A 102 47.82 -10.00 67.43
C GLU A 102 47.46 -11.04 66.35
N ILE A 103 47.58 -12.34 66.64
CA ILE A 103 47.16 -13.41 65.72
C ILE A 103 45.66 -13.32 65.45
N GLU A 104 44.83 -13.23 66.48
CA GLU A 104 43.38 -13.09 66.34
C GLU A 104 43.02 -11.83 65.53
N TRP A 105 43.67 -10.70 65.81
CA TRP A 105 43.45 -9.47 65.07
C TRP A 105 43.83 -9.63 63.59
N GLN A 106 44.93 -10.32 63.28
CA GLN A 106 45.33 -10.61 61.91
C GLN A 106 44.35 -11.56 61.22
N GLU A 107 43.88 -12.61 61.90
CA GLU A 107 42.88 -13.54 61.37
C GLU A 107 41.57 -12.82 61.03
N VAL A 108 41.06 -11.99 61.95
CA VAL A 108 39.87 -11.17 61.71
C VAL A 108 40.09 -10.21 60.52
N LYS A 109 41.28 -9.62 60.40
CA LYS A 109 41.63 -8.75 59.28
C LYS A 109 41.63 -9.50 57.94
N PHE A 110 42.22 -10.69 57.89
CA PHE A 110 42.23 -11.54 56.69
C PHE A 110 40.84 -12.06 56.34
N GLU A 111 40.05 -12.46 57.33
CA GLU A 111 38.68 -12.93 57.11
C GLU A 111 37.80 -11.79 56.56
N ASN A 112 37.93 -10.58 57.10
CA ASN A 112 37.24 -9.40 56.59
C ASN A 112 37.70 -9.03 55.17
N ALA A 113 38.99 -9.15 54.85
CA ALA A 113 39.48 -8.94 53.49
C ALA A 113 38.90 -9.98 52.52
N ARG A 114 38.92 -11.26 52.90
CA ARG A 114 38.33 -12.35 52.11
C ARG A 114 36.83 -12.15 51.89
N LYS A 115 36.07 -11.75 52.92
CA LYS A 115 34.64 -11.44 52.80
C LYS A 115 34.38 -10.28 51.83
N LYS A 116 35.24 -9.26 51.83
CA LYS A 116 35.14 -8.15 50.87
C LYS A 116 35.42 -8.61 49.44
N ASP A 117 36.45 -9.42 49.24
CA ASP A 117 36.79 -9.96 47.92
C ASP A 117 35.67 -10.90 47.41
N GLU A 118 35.13 -11.77 48.27
CA GLU A 118 34.02 -12.65 47.93
C GLU A 118 32.76 -11.85 47.59
N ALA A 119 32.45 -10.81 48.36
CA ALA A 119 31.33 -9.90 48.06
C ALA A 119 31.53 -9.18 46.71
N PHE A 120 32.76 -8.73 46.41
CA PHE A 120 33.09 -8.11 45.13
C PHE A 120 32.96 -9.09 43.95
N VAL A 121 33.43 -10.32 44.10
CA VAL A 121 33.29 -11.37 43.09
C VAL A 121 31.82 -11.76 42.88
N SER A 122 31.03 -11.85 43.96
CA SER A 122 29.59 -12.10 43.84
C SER A 122 28.89 -10.95 43.11
N ALA A 123 29.17 -9.70 43.49
CA ALA A 123 28.56 -8.52 42.87
C ALA A 123 28.90 -8.41 41.37
N THR A 124 30.17 -8.66 41.00
CA THR A 124 30.59 -8.64 39.59
C THR A 124 29.99 -9.79 38.79
N ARG A 125 29.82 -10.98 39.39
CA ARG A 125 29.11 -12.10 38.77
C ARG A 125 27.64 -11.78 38.52
N ASP A 126 26.96 -11.18 39.49
CA ASP A 126 25.54 -10.80 39.36
C ASP A 126 25.36 -9.74 38.26
N GLU A 127 26.27 -8.75 38.21
CA GLU A 127 26.25 -7.73 37.16
C GLU A 127 26.52 -8.31 35.78
N LEU A 128 27.48 -9.24 35.66
CA LEU A 128 27.71 -9.97 34.41
C LEU A 128 26.46 -10.76 33.98
N GLY A 129 25.75 -11.37 34.94
CA GLY A 129 24.50 -12.08 34.70
C GLY A 129 23.40 -11.15 34.16
N ARG A 130 23.26 -9.94 34.71
CA ARG A 130 22.31 -8.93 34.21
C ARG A 130 22.63 -8.50 32.79
N VAL A 131 23.89 -8.15 32.52
CA VAL A 131 24.33 -7.74 31.17
C VAL A 131 24.13 -8.86 30.16
N GLN A 132 24.35 -10.11 30.54
CA GLN A 132 24.07 -11.26 29.67
C GLN A 132 22.57 -11.42 29.38
N ALA A 133 21.71 -11.23 30.38
CA ALA A 133 20.26 -11.29 30.20
C ALA A 133 19.76 -10.18 29.26
N GLU A 134 20.24 -8.94 29.45
CA GLU A 134 19.93 -7.81 28.58
C GLU A 134 20.42 -8.03 27.15
N LEU A 135 21.62 -8.60 26.98
CA LEU A 135 22.15 -8.93 25.65
C LEU A 135 21.29 -9.96 24.92
N GLU A 136 20.83 -10.99 25.63
CA GLU A 136 19.94 -12.01 25.05
C GLU A 136 18.55 -11.46 24.74
N GLU A 137 18.01 -10.55 25.56
CA GLU A 137 16.77 -9.82 25.26
C GLU A 137 16.92 -8.96 24.01
N ALA A 138 17.96 -8.14 23.92
CA ALA A 138 18.25 -7.32 22.74
C ALA A 138 18.43 -8.18 21.47
N ARG A 139 19.04 -9.36 21.59
CA ARG A 139 19.13 -10.31 20.46
C ARG A 139 17.77 -10.82 19.99
N ARG A 140 16.86 -11.13 20.92
CA ARG A 140 15.49 -11.55 20.58
C ARG A 140 14.72 -10.42 19.91
N GLU A 141 14.84 -9.19 20.40
CA GLU A 141 14.22 -8.01 19.78
C GLU A 141 14.74 -7.76 18.37
N ILE A 142 16.06 -7.84 18.16
CA ILE A 142 16.66 -7.71 16.83
C ILE A 142 16.17 -8.83 15.89
N ALA A 143 16.04 -10.07 16.38
CA ALA A 143 15.53 -11.18 15.59
C ALA A 143 14.07 -10.94 15.16
N LYS A 144 13.22 -10.50 16.09
CA LYS A 144 11.82 -10.15 15.80
C LYS A 144 11.71 -9.00 14.82
N ALA A 145 12.47 -7.92 15.03
CA ALA A 145 12.48 -6.78 14.11
C ALA A 145 12.93 -7.16 12.69
N LYS A 146 13.84 -8.13 12.55
CA LYS A 146 14.24 -8.66 11.24
C LYS A 146 13.12 -9.46 10.57
N GLU A 147 12.38 -10.25 11.33
CA GLU A 147 11.22 -11.00 10.82
C GLU A 147 10.12 -10.05 10.35
N ASP A 148 9.74 -9.08 11.18
CA ASP A 148 8.76 -8.03 10.85
C ASP A 148 9.19 -7.25 9.59
N ALA A 149 10.48 -6.90 9.48
CA ALA A 149 11.01 -6.21 8.30
C ALA A 149 10.96 -7.07 7.02
N GLN A 150 11.19 -8.39 7.13
CA GLN A 150 11.06 -9.30 5.99
C GLN A 150 9.60 -9.48 5.57
N GLU A 151 8.67 -9.57 6.52
CA GLU A 151 7.24 -9.63 6.24
C GLU A 151 6.76 -8.36 5.52
N ALA A 152 7.10 -7.19 6.06
CA ALA A 152 6.79 -5.90 5.43
C ALA A 152 7.36 -5.80 4.00
N MET A 153 8.56 -6.33 3.75
CA MET A 153 9.14 -6.36 2.40
C MET A 153 8.34 -7.25 1.44
N ARG A 154 7.88 -8.43 1.90
CA ARG A 154 7.04 -9.33 1.09
C ARG A 154 5.68 -8.71 0.79
N GLU A 155 5.07 -8.04 1.75
CA GLU A 155 3.81 -7.31 1.54
C GLU A 155 3.98 -6.16 0.55
N ALA A 156 5.05 -5.37 0.68
CA ALA A 156 5.35 -4.29 -0.24
C ALA A 156 5.58 -4.80 -1.68
N GLU A 157 6.21 -5.97 -1.84
CA GLU A 157 6.38 -6.61 -3.15
C GLU A 157 5.04 -7.05 -3.76
N ARG A 158 4.15 -7.66 -2.96
CA ARG A 158 2.79 -8.03 -3.40
C ARG A 158 1.99 -6.81 -3.84
N ALA A 159 1.98 -5.75 -3.03
CA ALA A 159 1.31 -4.50 -3.35
C ALA A 159 1.86 -3.85 -4.64
N ARG A 160 3.19 -3.92 -4.87
CA ARG A 160 3.81 -3.46 -6.13
C ARG A 160 3.34 -4.27 -7.34
N LYS A 161 3.19 -5.59 -7.19
CA LYS A 161 2.70 -6.45 -8.26
C LYS A 161 1.23 -6.14 -8.59
N GLU A 162 0.38 -6.06 -7.57
CA GLU A 162 -1.04 -5.72 -7.74
C GLU A 162 -1.25 -4.35 -8.38
N THR A 163 -0.50 -3.34 -7.95
CA THR A 163 -0.55 -2.00 -8.57
C THR A 163 -0.03 -2.00 -10.01
N GLY A 164 0.96 -2.84 -10.32
CA GLY A 164 1.45 -3.05 -11.68
C GLY A 164 0.38 -3.68 -12.59
N ASP A 165 -0.31 -4.70 -12.10
CA ASP A 165 -1.36 -5.39 -12.86
C ASP A 165 -2.60 -4.50 -13.03
N ALA A 166 -3.00 -3.74 -11.99
CA ALA A 166 -4.07 -2.76 -12.08
C ALA A 166 -3.77 -1.65 -13.11
N LYS A 167 -2.52 -1.18 -13.19
CA LYS A 167 -2.10 -0.20 -14.22
C LYS A 167 -2.24 -0.74 -15.63
N LYS A 168 -1.83 -2.00 -15.87
CA LYS A 168 -2.00 -2.65 -17.18
C LYS A 168 -3.47 -2.78 -17.55
N GLU A 169 -4.34 -3.08 -16.59
CA GLU A 169 -5.77 -3.19 -16.85
C GLU A 169 -6.41 -1.84 -17.18
N ILE A 170 -6.01 -0.78 -16.47
CA ILE A 170 -6.41 0.60 -16.80
C ILE A 170 -5.95 0.98 -18.22
N GLU A 171 -4.73 0.60 -18.61
CA GLU A 171 -4.20 0.88 -19.94
C GLU A 171 -5.03 0.18 -21.04
N LYS A 172 -5.37 -1.10 -20.86
CA LYS A 172 -6.25 -1.83 -21.78
C LYS A 172 -7.63 -1.18 -21.90
N LEU A 173 -8.27 -0.86 -20.77
CA LEU A 173 -9.59 -0.21 -20.75
C LEU A 173 -9.55 1.15 -21.45
N ASN A 174 -8.45 1.90 -21.29
CA ASN A 174 -8.28 3.18 -21.97
C ASN A 174 -8.13 3.00 -23.49
N ASP A 175 -7.44 1.96 -23.94
CA ASP A 175 -7.31 1.67 -25.37
C ASP A 175 -8.62 1.14 -25.97
N GLU A 176 -9.38 0.33 -25.25
CA GLU A 176 -10.76 -0.07 -25.63
C GLU A 176 -11.68 1.15 -25.71
N LEU A 177 -11.61 2.05 -24.74
CA LEU A 177 -12.38 3.30 -24.74
C LEU A 177 -12.04 4.17 -25.95
N LYS A 178 -10.76 4.28 -26.32
CA LYS A 178 -10.34 5.00 -27.53
C LYS A 178 -10.93 4.37 -28.79
N ARG A 179 -10.87 3.04 -28.92
CA ARG A 179 -11.45 2.31 -30.07
C ARG A 179 -12.95 2.53 -30.17
N SER A 180 -13.67 2.35 -29.07
CA SER A 180 -15.12 2.58 -29.01
C SER A 180 -15.48 4.02 -29.37
N LYS A 181 -14.70 5.00 -28.90
CA LYS A 181 -14.90 6.41 -29.27
C LYS A 181 -14.70 6.65 -30.77
N THR A 182 -13.68 6.03 -31.38
CA THR A 182 -13.45 6.15 -32.83
C THR A 182 -14.56 5.48 -33.66
N GLU A 183 -15.04 4.32 -33.23
CA GLU A 183 -16.15 3.62 -33.89
C GLU A 183 -17.45 4.43 -33.82
N LEU A 184 -17.73 5.04 -32.66
CA LEU A 184 -18.91 5.88 -32.47
C LEU A 184 -18.85 7.14 -33.34
N GLU A 185 -17.67 7.73 -33.52
CA GLU A 185 -17.50 8.88 -34.42
C GLU A 185 -17.70 8.47 -35.89
N GLN A 186 -17.12 7.34 -36.32
CA GLN A 186 -17.33 6.82 -37.68
C GLN A 186 -18.81 6.50 -37.96
N ALA A 187 -19.51 5.90 -36.99
CA ALA A 187 -20.94 5.61 -37.11
C ALA A 187 -21.78 6.89 -37.21
N LYS A 188 -21.42 7.95 -36.46
CA LYS A 188 -22.08 9.25 -36.58
C LYS A 188 -21.88 9.87 -37.97
N GLU A 189 -20.64 9.86 -38.47
CA GLU A 189 -20.36 10.36 -39.81
C GLU A 189 -21.08 9.55 -40.89
N GLU A 190 -21.20 8.23 -40.73
CA GLU A 190 -21.95 7.38 -41.67
C GLU A 190 -23.45 7.74 -41.69
N ILE A 191 -24.07 7.87 -40.52
CA ILE A 191 -25.46 8.30 -40.39
C ILE A 191 -25.67 9.69 -41.02
N GLU A 192 -24.75 10.62 -40.83
CA GLU A 192 -24.82 11.95 -41.45
C GLU A 192 -24.73 11.88 -42.98
N ARG A 193 -23.78 11.10 -43.52
CA ARG A 193 -23.67 10.88 -44.97
C ARG A 193 -24.91 10.22 -45.56
N GLU A 194 -25.53 9.28 -44.85
CA GLU A 194 -26.79 8.67 -45.28
C GLU A 194 -27.94 9.67 -45.30
N ARG A 195 -28.06 10.52 -44.28
CA ARG A 195 -29.05 11.61 -44.27
C ARG A 195 -28.86 12.56 -45.46
N GLU A 196 -27.63 13.00 -45.73
CA GLU A 196 -27.37 13.85 -46.89
C GLU A 196 -27.71 13.17 -48.23
N ARG A 197 -27.48 11.86 -48.35
CA ARG A 197 -27.87 11.10 -49.54
C ARG A 197 -29.39 11.01 -49.67
N ALA A 198 -30.11 10.78 -48.57
CA ALA A 198 -31.56 10.78 -48.56
C ALA A 198 -32.14 12.15 -48.95
N ASP A 199 -31.61 13.23 -48.38
CA ASP A 199 -32.03 14.60 -48.67
C ASP A 199 -31.78 14.96 -50.15
N ARG A 200 -30.62 14.58 -50.71
CA ARG A 200 -30.32 14.77 -52.14
C ARG A 200 -31.28 13.98 -53.03
N ALA A 201 -31.54 12.71 -52.70
CA ALA A 201 -32.46 11.88 -53.46
C ALA A 201 -33.90 12.44 -53.43
N GLU A 202 -34.35 12.95 -52.27
CA GLU A 202 -35.65 13.61 -52.15
C GLU A 202 -35.71 14.90 -53.00
N ALA A 203 -34.66 15.73 -52.95
CA ALA A 203 -34.57 16.95 -53.74
C ALA A 203 -34.59 16.66 -55.25
N GLU A 204 -33.85 15.65 -55.70
CA GLU A 204 -33.84 15.18 -57.10
C GLU A 204 -35.22 14.67 -57.51
N HIS A 205 -35.85 13.81 -56.70
CA HIS A 205 -37.19 13.29 -56.98
C HIS A 205 -38.22 14.43 -57.10
N LYS A 206 -38.14 15.42 -56.20
CA LYS A 206 -39.00 16.61 -56.24
C LYS A 206 -38.75 17.47 -57.48
N GLN A 207 -37.50 17.59 -57.93
CA GLN A 207 -37.16 18.32 -59.15
C GLN A 207 -37.68 17.60 -60.40
N VAL A 208 -37.51 16.29 -60.49
CA VAL A 208 -38.03 15.46 -61.59
C VAL A 208 -39.55 15.55 -61.65
N ALA A 209 -40.24 15.41 -60.52
CA ALA A 209 -41.70 15.55 -60.45
C ALA A 209 -42.17 16.93 -60.93
N ARG A 210 -41.48 18.01 -60.55
CA ARG A 210 -41.77 19.37 -61.02
C ARG A 210 -41.57 19.53 -62.52
N ARG A 211 -40.50 18.97 -63.09
CA ARG A 211 -40.23 19.02 -64.53
C ARG A 211 -41.29 18.25 -65.31
N ALA A 212 -41.59 17.01 -64.90
CA ALA A 212 -42.63 16.20 -65.53
C ALA A 212 -44.01 16.89 -65.50
N SER A 213 -44.37 17.50 -64.36
CA SER A 213 -45.61 18.27 -64.25
C SER A 213 -45.62 19.49 -65.18
N SER A 214 -44.52 20.24 -65.26
CA SER A 214 -44.41 21.42 -66.14
C SER A 214 -44.42 21.03 -67.62
N GLU A 215 -43.77 19.93 -67.99
CA GLU A 215 -43.77 19.40 -69.35
C GLU A 215 -45.16 18.92 -69.76
N SER A 216 -45.86 18.22 -68.86
CA SER A 216 -47.26 17.81 -69.09
C SER A 216 -48.17 19.01 -69.33
N GLN A 217 -48.05 20.06 -68.50
CA GLN A 217 -48.82 21.29 -68.67
C GLN A 217 -48.51 22.01 -69.99
N SER A 218 -47.24 22.10 -70.38
CA SER A 218 -46.86 22.71 -71.66
C SER A 218 -47.33 21.90 -72.87
N ALA A 219 -47.31 20.56 -72.77
CA ALA A 219 -47.81 19.67 -73.81
C ALA A 219 -49.34 19.81 -73.98
N GLU A 220 -50.07 19.91 -72.88
CA GLU A 220 -51.51 20.15 -72.86
C GLU A 220 -51.86 21.50 -73.50
N GLU A 221 -51.21 22.59 -73.07
CA GLU A 221 -51.40 23.93 -73.64
C GLU A 221 -51.12 23.95 -75.16
N LYS A 222 -50.06 23.28 -75.61
CA LYS A 222 -49.75 23.15 -77.05
C LYS A 222 -50.84 22.37 -77.80
N ALA A 223 -51.35 21.29 -77.22
CA ALA A 223 -52.42 20.49 -77.83
C ALA A 223 -53.71 21.31 -78.00
N GLU A 224 -54.03 22.15 -77.01
CA GLU A 224 -55.18 23.06 -77.05
C GLU A 224 -55.03 24.12 -78.14
N LEU A 225 -53.86 24.74 -78.26
CA LEU A 225 -53.57 25.72 -79.32
C LEU A 225 -53.69 25.10 -80.72
N ILE A 226 -53.14 23.90 -80.91
CA ILE A 226 -53.24 23.16 -82.18
C ILE A 226 -54.71 22.85 -82.51
N ALA A 227 -55.47 22.36 -81.53
CA ALA A 227 -56.88 22.06 -81.70
C ALA A 227 -57.70 23.32 -82.05
N TRP A 228 -57.40 24.47 -81.44
CA TRP A 228 -58.08 25.72 -81.76
C TRP A 228 -57.74 26.24 -83.16
N SER A 229 -56.49 26.09 -83.60
CA SER A 229 -56.06 26.41 -84.97
C SER A 229 -56.78 25.52 -85.99
N ARG A 230 -56.92 24.22 -85.68
CA ARG A 230 -57.69 23.26 -86.47
C ARG A 230 -59.16 23.67 -86.55
N TYR A 231 -59.82 23.91 -85.42
CA TYR A 231 -61.21 24.36 -85.33
C TYR A 231 -61.47 25.59 -86.22
N LYS A 232 -60.64 26.64 -86.10
CA LYS A 232 -60.77 27.85 -86.93
C LYS A 232 -60.53 27.59 -88.41
N SER A 233 -59.61 26.70 -88.75
CA SER A 233 -59.28 26.37 -90.14
C SER A 233 -60.38 25.55 -90.79
N GLN A 234 -60.91 24.54 -90.09
CA GLN A 234 -62.07 23.76 -90.54
C GLN A 234 -63.31 24.65 -90.69
N TRP A 235 -63.57 25.59 -89.78
CA TRP A 235 -64.64 26.59 -89.96
C TRP A 235 -64.48 27.43 -91.23
N ARG A 236 -63.24 27.81 -91.59
CA ARG A 236 -62.97 28.57 -92.83
C ARG A 236 -63.20 27.70 -94.07
N LEU A 237 -62.78 26.44 -94.04
CA LEU A 237 -63.00 25.49 -95.13
C LEU A 237 -64.50 25.22 -95.32
N LEU A 238 -65.19 24.89 -94.23
CA LEU A 238 -66.62 24.62 -94.23
C LEU A 238 -67.42 25.78 -94.82
N LYS A 239 -67.12 27.02 -94.42
CA LYS A 239 -67.75 28.22 -94.99
C LYS A 239 -67.53 28.33 -96.50
N ARG A 240 -66.31 28.09 -96.99
CA ARG A 240 -65.99 28.14 -98.43
C ARG A 240 -66.77 27.10 -99.23
N VAL A 241 -66.79 25.86 -98.75
CA VAL A 241 -67.49 24.74 -99.40
C VAL A 241 -68.98 25.04 -99.53
N THR A 242 -69.61 25.61 -98.49
CA THR A 242 -71.05 25.93 -98.52
C THR A 242 -71.44 27.19 -99.30
N THR A 243 -70.49 28.08 -99.59
CA THR A 243 -70.78 29.33 -100.35
C THR A 243 -70.48 29.21 -101.83
N ALA A 244 -69.86 28.12 -102.29
CA ALA A 244 -69.66 27.87 -103.71
C ALA A 244 -71.03 27.63 -104.37
N ASP A 245 -71.23 28.27 -105.53
CA ASP A 245 -72.50 28.26 -106.27
C ASP A 245 -72.99 26.81 -106.51
N PRO A 246 -74.17 26.42 -105.98
CA PRO A 246 -74.69 25.06 -106.10
C PRO A 246 -74.93 24.63 -107.56
N THR A 247 -74.87 25.57 -108.50
CA THR A 247 -75.12 25.35 -109.92
C THR A 247 -73.86 24.88 -110.68
N GLY A 248 -72.67 24.92 -110.08
CA GLY A 248 -71.39 24.83 -110.80
C GLY A 248 -70.50 23.59 -110.60
N GLY A 249 -70.82 22.67 -109.70
CA GLY A 249 -70.05 21.42 -109.56
C GLY A 249 -70.08 20.80 -108.17
N GLN A 250 -70.49 19.52 -108.14
CA GLN A 250 -70.34 18.53 -107.07
C GLN A 250 -70.24 19.09 -105.63
N LEU A 251 -71.38 19.17 -104.94
CA LEU A 251 -71.42 19.37 -103.49
C LEU A 251 -70.46 18.38 -102.83
N GLN A 252 -69.39 18.91 -102.22
CA GLN A 252 -68.45 18.08 -101.50
C GLN A 252 -69.18 17.50 -100.29
N VAL A 253 -69.29 16.18 -100.26
CA VAL A 253 -70.02 15.50 -99.19
C VAL A 253 -69.21 15.60 -97.90
N LEU A 254 -69.76 16.29 -96.90
CA LEU A 254 -69.14 16.45 -95.59
C LEU A 254 -69.38 15.19 -94.75
N ARG A 255 -68.33 14.70 -94.09
CA ARG A 255 -68.41 13.65 -93.08
C ARG A 255 -68.40 14.25 -91.68
N PHE A 256 -68.76 13.44 -90.69
CA PHE A 256 -68.78 13.83 -89.28
C PHE A 256 -67.42 14.39 -88.82
N GLU A 257 -66.32 13.78 -89.26
CA GLU A 257 -64.95 14.21 -88.93
C GLU A 257 -64.53 15.53 -89.59
N ASP A 258 -65.19 15.91 -90.69
CA ASP A 258 -64.91 17.14 -91.42
C ASP A 258 -65.51 18.38 -90.72
N LEU A 259 -66.42 18.16 -89.76
CA LEU A 259 -67.03 19.22 -88.98
C LEU A 259 -66.04 19.79 -87.95
N PRO A 260 -66.07 21.12 -87.74
CA PRO A 260 -65.14 21.82 -86.85
C PRO A 260 -65.56 21.68 -85.38
N TRP A 261 -65.54 20.45 -84.85
CA TRP A 261 -65.97 20.19 -83.48
C TRP A 261 -65.14 20.97 -82.45
N PRO A 262 -65.77 21.60 -81.45
CA PRO A 262 -65.09 22.34 -80.41
C PRO A 262 -64.51 21.39 -79.36
N THR A 263 -63.58 20.53 -79.75
CA THR A 263 -62.90 19.56 -78.88
C THR A 263 -61.41 19.50 -79.20
N VAL A 264 -60.59 19.17 -78.20
CA VAL A 264 -59.13 19.07 -78.35
C VAL A 264 -58.77 17.92 -79.30
N VAL A 265 -59.35 16.73 -79.06
CA VAL A 265 -59.25 15.57 -79.95
C VAL A 265 -60.48 15.58 -80.87
N PRO A 266 -60.32 15.50 -82.21
CA PRO A 266 -61.46 15.43 -83.12
C PRO A 266 -62.29 14.17 -82.82
N PRO A 267 -63.60 14.29 -82.62
CA PRO A 267 -64.45 13.14 -82.40
C PRO A 267 -64.67 12.43 -83.73
N THR A 268 -64.58 11.09 -83.72
CA THR A 268 -64.91 10.25 -84.89
C THR A 268 -66.34 9.71 -84.84
N SER A 269 -67.05 9.96 -83.74
CA SER A 269 -68.47 9.61 -83.59
C SER A 269 -69.20 10.57 -82.64
N PRO A 270 -70.53 10.68 -82.70
CA PRO A 270 -71.32 11.55 -81.83
C PRO A 270 -71.11 11.28 -80.33
N GLY A 271 -71.02 10.01 -79.94
CA GLY A 271 -70.83 9.61 -78.53
C GLY A 271 -69.48 10.03 -77.93
N MET A 272 -68.51 10.41 -78.76
CA MET A 272 -67.25 10.98 -78.28
C MET A 272 -67.40 12.43 -77.83
N ILE A 273 -68.44 13.14 -78.24
CA ILE A 273 -68.67 14.53 -77.85
C ILE A 273 -69.33 14.54 -76.48
N THR A 274 -68.64 15.10 -75.50
CA THR A 274 -69.17 15.28 -74.14
C THR A 274 -69.22 16.74 -73.76
N ASP A 275 -70.20 17.13 -72.94
CA ASP A 275 -70.33 18.50 -72.44
C ASP A 275 -69.04 18.99 -71.78
N THR A 276 -68.37 18.12 -71.04
CA THR A 276 -67.09 18.40 -70.39
C THR A 276 -66.01 18.77 -71.40
N GLN A 277 -65.85 18.00 -72.49
CA GLN A 277 -64.82 18.30 -73.49
C GLN A 277 -65.09 19.61 -74.24
N VAL A 278 -66.36 19.89 -74.56
CA VAL A 278 -66.75 21.13 -75.24
C VAL A 278 -66.55 22.32 -74.31
N ALA A 279 -66.99 22.21 -73.05
CA ALA A 279 -66.78 23.24 -72.04
C ALA A 279 -65.29 23.51 -71.84
N THR A 280 -64.48 22.46 -71.64
CA THR A 280 -63.02 22.58 -71.50
C THR A 280 -62.42 23.30 -72.69
N PHE A 281 -62.68 22.85 -73.91
CA PHE A 281 -62.13 23.47 -75.13
C PHE A 281 -62.48 24.95 -75.26
N LEU A 282 -63.74 25.33 -75.01
CA LEU A 282 -64.18 26.73 -75.12
C LEU A 282 -63.51 27.62 -74.05
N LEU A 283 -63.29 27.07 -72.85
CA LEU A 283 -62.71 27.77 -71.71
C LEU A 283 -61.17 27.83 -71.76
N SER A 284 -60.51 26.83 -72.35
CA SER A 284 -59.04 26.71 -72.41
C SER A 284 -58.41 27.19 -73.73
N GLY A 285 -59.23 27.63 -74.70
CA GLY A 285 -58.72 28.18 -75.96
C GLY A 285 -57.78 29.40 -75.77
N PRO A 286 -57.11 29.84 -76.85
CA PRO A 286 -56.07 30.87 -76.83
C PRO A 286 -56.48 32.14 -76.06
N PRO A 287 -55.51 32.95 -75.60
CA PRO A 287 -55.79 34.19 -74.88
C PRO A 287 -56.87 35.02 -75.57
N LEU A 288 -57.87 35.46 -74.80
CA LEU A 288 -58.92 36.36 -75.27
C LEU A 288 -58.26 37.63 -75.84
N ARG A 289 -58.79 38.13 -76.96
CA ARG A 289 -58.33 39.41 -77.49
C ARG A 289 -58.69 40.54 -76.53
N GLU A 290 -57.97 41.65 -76.59
CA GLU A 290 -58.29 42.83 -75.79
C GLU A 290 -59.75 43.27 -76.05
N GLY A 291 -60.58 43.27 -75.00
CA GLY A 291 -62.02 43.55 -75.07
C GLY A 291 -62.95 42.33 -75.30
N GLU A 292 -62.42 41.15 -75.61
CA GLU A 292 -63.20 39.91 -75.71
C GLU A 292 -63.37 39.29 -74.30
N THR A 293 -64.61 39.00 -73.91
CA THR A 293 -64.87 38.28 -72.66
C THR A 293 -65.16 36.80 -72.95
N MET A 294 -64.94 35.93 -71.98
CA MET A 294 -65.30 34.51 -72.09
C MET A 294 -66.78 34.33 -72.44
N LYS A 295 -67.65 35.19 -71.89
CA LYS A 295 -69.08 35.24 -72.21
C LYS A 295 -69.33 35.54 -73.69
N THR A 296 -68.56 36.48 -74.27
CA THR A 296 -68.65 36.80 -75.71
C THR A 296 -68.22 35.60 -76.55
N ARG A 297 -67.10 34.95 -76.22
CA ARG A 297 -66.62 33.74 -76.93
C ARG A 297 -67.65 32.60 -76.93
N ILE A 298 -68.23 32.30 -75.76
CA ILE A 298 -69.26 31.27 -75.63
C ILE A 298 -70.50 31.66 -76.45
N LYS A 299 -70.93 32.91 -76.36
CA LYS A 299 -72.07 33.43 -77.14
C LYS A 299 -71.83 33.30 -78.64
N ASP A 300 -70.64 33.63 -79.13
CA ASP A 300 -70.29 33.52 -80.54
C ASP A 300 -70.25 32.05 -81.01
N SER A 301 -69.75 31.14 -80.16
CA SER A 301 -69.79 29.70 -80.43
C SER A 301 -71.24 29.19 -80.52
N LEU A 302 -72.09 29.56 -79.56
CA LEU A 302 -73.52 29.21 -79.56
C LEU A 302 -74.26 29.77 -80.79
N LEU A 303 -73.95 30.99 -81.21
CA LEU A 303 -74.53 31.58 -82.42
C LEU A 303 -74.08 30.86 -83.69
N THR A 304 -72.85 30.35 -83.69
CA THR A 304 -72.26 29.59 -84.80
C THR A 304 -72.88 28.19 -84.90
N TRP A 305 -73.10 27.54 -83.76
CA TRP A 305 -73.69 26.20 -83.64
C TRP A 305 -75.20 26.20 -83.43
N HIS A 306 -75.89 27.33 -83.63
CA HIS A 306 -77.34 27.41 -83.43
C HIS A 306 -78.05 26.39 -84.34
N PRO A 307 -78.88 25.49 -83.80
CA PRO A 307 -79.36 24.31 -84.54
C PRO A 307 -80.06 24.69 -85.84
N ASP A 308 -80.90 25.72 -85.82
CA ASP A 308 -81.62 26.23 -87.01
C ASP A 308 -80.66 26.75 -88.10
N LYS A 309 -79.66 27.56 -87.73
CA LYS A 309 -78.71 28.14 -88.68
C LYS A 309 -77.73 27.11 -89.20
N PHE A 310 -77.33 26.17 -88.34
CA PHE A 310 -76.42 25.10 -88.69
C PHE A 310 -77.12 24.11 -89.63
N ALA A 311 -78.34 23.67 -89.29
CA ALA A 311 -79.13 22.77 -90.11
C ALA A 311 -79.44 23.35 -91.50
N ALA A 312 -79.90 24.61 -91.55
CA ALA A 312 -80.23 25.27 -92.81
C ALA A 312 -79.02 25.41 -93.76
N ARG A 313 -77.79 25.50 -93.23
CA ARG A 313 -76.59 25.79 -94.03
C ARG A 313 -75.70 24.58 -94.31
N TYR A 314 -75.59 23.64 -93.38
CA TYR A 314 -74.56 22.59 -93.42
C TYR A 314 -75.15 21.18 -93.57
N VAL A 315 -76.34 20.91 -93.02
CA VAL A 315 -76.93 19.55 -93.05
C VAL A 315 -77.22 19.08 -94.47
N GLN A 316 -77.57 19.99 -95.39
CA GLN A 316 -77.76 19.64 -96.82
C GLN A 316 -76.47 19.16 -97.51
N ALA A 317 -75.31 19.49 -96.97
CA ALA A 317 -74.00 19.09 -97.49
C ALA A 317 -73.42 17.84 -96.80
N CYS A 318 -74.02 17.37 -95.69
CA CYS A 318 -73.60 16.14 -95.00
C CYS A 318 -74.03 14.88 -95.76
N HIS A 319 -73.27 13.78 -95.65
CA HIS A 319 -73.61 12.51 -96.28
C HIS A 319 -74.95 11.97 -95.78
N GLU A 320 -75.77 11.39 -96.67
CA GLU A 320 -77.13 10.92 -96.33
C GLU A 320 -77.13 9.86 -95.21
N PHE A 321 -76.16 8.94 -95.21
CA PHE A 321 -75.98 7.94 -94.14
C PHE A 321 -75.64 8.53 -92.76
N GLU A 322 -75.12 9.76 -92.70
CA GLU A 322 -74.84 10.43 -91.43
C GLU A 322 -76.03 11.28 -90.94
N ARG A 323 -77.00 11.59 -91.81
CA ARG A 323 -78.22 12.33 -91.45
C ARG A 323 -79.25 11.46 -90.70
N LEU A 324 -79.12 10.14 -90.78
CA LEU A 324 -80.09 9.14 -90.30
C LEU A 324 -79.93 8.75 -88.82
N PHE A 325 -79.07 9.42 -88.06
CA PHE A 325 -78.85 9.12 -86.64
C PHE A 325 -79.91 9.67 -85.68
N ASP A 326 -81.02 10.19 -86.19
CA ASP A 326 -82.08 10.85 -85.42
C ASP A 326 -83.44 10.10 -85.47
N ASP A 327 -83.42 8.76 -85.56
CA ASP A 327 -84.59 7.94 -85.20
C ASP A 327 -84.30 7.12 -83.93
N PRO A 328 -84.85 7.53 -82.77
CA PRO A 328 -84.81 6.72 -81.56
C PRO A 328 -85.77 5.52 -81.71
N VAL A 329 -85.24 4.31 -81.47
CA VAL A 329 -86.03 3.15 -81.01
C VAL A 329 -85.97 3.09 -79.50
#